data_AF-A0A7D9HAB6-F1
#
_entry.id   AF-A0A7D9HAB6-F1
#
_cell.length_a   1.000
_cell.length_b   1.000
_cell.length_c   1.000
_cell.angle_alpha   90.00
_cell.angle_beta   90.00
_cell.angle_gamma   90.00
#
_symmetry.space_group_name_H-M   'P 1'
#
loop_
_entity.id
_entity.type
_entity.pdbx_description
1 polymer ?
#
loop_
_entity_poly.entity_id
_entity_poly.type
_entity_poly.pdbx_seq_one_letter_code
_entity_poly.pdbx_strand_id
1 'polypeptide(L)'
;MCNISDIKHNNFTEFNDAEVQVAASLFWVDGCLCVLFALLTHFNYTRVTVLNYSVCTPATSNMQWIWFFIFTALSSIMSGLNLWLNRELNKLYRYPVITGWFANLFSILSLVFAVKYQWKCREEAYNDMTTTSVEETTPILFQQNGMNVFLRPSKADVFFVGLFLLSAGFFIAAWIEPIEDKNLFYWIAHSFMWLLQLVIFLMILIIHCTMTRDGPSVFIKCVLMAGVIFNSLSDIPANVWLNCILNRNKDAKGPCYDGFVGLILLSHVAFFFVMKTEFRRLRDVAIWHVADRIDNLETNQSKLQKR
;
A
#
# COMPACT_ATOMS: atom_id res chain seq x y z
N MET A 1 -10.10 -14.00 24.40
CA MET A 1 -9.38 -12.82 24.95
C MET A 1 -7.94 -13.25 25.17
N CYS A 2 -6.98 -12.69 24.41
CA CYS A 2 -5.56 -12.99 24.59
C CYS A 2 -5.08 -12.32 25.90
N ASN A 3 -4.49 -13.09 26.80
CA ASN A 3 -3.95 -12.57 28.05
C ASN A 3 -2.58 -11.93 27.78
N ILE A 4 -2.51 -10.59 27.79
CA ILE A 4 -1.30 -9.82 27.47
C ILE A 4 -0.17 -10.08 28.48
N SER A 5 -0.50 -10.52 29.70
CA SER A 5 0.49 -10.86 30.74
C SER A 5 1.28 -12.14 30.46
N ASP A 6 0.85 -12.97 29.51
CA ASP A 6 1.51 -14.22 29.12
C ASP A 6 2.41 -14.09 27.89
N ILE A 7 2.73 -12.86 27.45
CA ILE A 7 3.77 -12.61 26.44
C ILE A 7 5.15 -12.88 27.09
N LYS A 8 5.43 -14.14 27.43
CA LYS A 8 6.77 -14.62 27.76
C LYS A 8 7.61 -14.64 26.48
N HIS A 9 8.94 -14.60 26.61
CA HIS A 9 9.84 -14.80 25.48
C HIS A 9 9.46 -16.10 24.76
N ASN A 10 8.86 -15.97 23.57
CA ASN A 10 8.39 -17.09 22.78
C ASN A 10 9.57 -17.97 22.39
N ASN A 11 9.72 -19.08 23.10
CA ASN A 11 10.50 -20.20 22.62
C ASN A 11 9.67 -20.87 21.52
N PHE A 12 9.95 -20.53 20.26
CA PHE A 12 9.40 -21.18 19.06
C PHE A 12 9.58 -22.71 19.06
N THR A 13 10.39 -23.23 19.98
CA THR A 13 10.58 -24.66 20.24
C THR A 13 9.32 -25.36 20.77
N GLU A 14 8.34 -24.64 21.33
CA GLU A 14 7.12 -25.23 21.92
C GLU A 14 6.00 -25.56 20.93
N PHE A 15 6.08 -25.08 19.68
CA PHE A 15 5.06 -25.29 18.64
C PHE A 15 5.31 -26.54 17.80
N ASN A 16 4.23 -27.12 17.24
CA ASN A 16 4.30 -28.28 16.36
C ASN A 16 4.89 -27.88 14.99
N ASP A 17 5.75 -28.72 14.40
CA ASP A 17 6.40 -28.46 13.11
C ASP A 17 5.37 -28.20 11.99
N ALA A 18 4.27 -28.96 11.99
CA ALA A 18 3.21 -28.79 11.00
C ALA A 18 2.56 -27.39 11.08
N GLU A 19 2.38 -26.83 12.28
CA GLU A 19 1.74 -25.52 12.47
C GLU A 19 2.65 -24.38 12.00
N VAL A 20 3.95 -24.48 12.29
CA VAL A 20 4.95 -23.49 11.83
C VAL A 20 5.09 -23.54 10.30
N GLN A 21 5.09 -24.73 9.70
CA GLN A 21 5.14 -24.90 8.25
C GLN A 21 3.90 -24.32 7.56
N VAL A 22 2.70 -24.57 8.11
CA VAL A 22 1.46 -23.98 7.59
C VAL A 22 1.52 -22.46 7.69
N ALA A 23 1.88 -21.89 8.85
CA ALA A 23 2.02 -20.45 9.02
C ALA A 23 3.01 -19.82 8.03
N ALA A 24 4.21 -20.40 7.89
CA ALA A 24 5.21 -19.92 6.93
C ALA A 24 4.71 -20.01 5.48
N SER A 25 4.03 -21.10 5.12
CA SER A 25 3.46 -21.28 3.78
C SER A 25 2.40 -20.23 3.45
N LEU A 26 1.59 -19.82 4.42
CA LEU A 26 0.58 -18.78 4.24
C LEU A 26 1.21 -17.41 3.95
N PHE A 27 2.27 -17.05 4.66
CA PHE A 27 3.06 -15.84 4.36
C PHE A 27 3.68 -15.90 2.96
N TRP A 28 4.16 -17.06 2.52
CA TRP A 28 4.70 -17.19 1.16
C TRP A 28 3.61 -17.10 0.08
N VAL A 29 2.43 -17.68 0.32
CA VAL A 29 1.28 -17.55 -0.59
C VAL A 29 0.87 -16.09 -0.71
N ASP A 30 0.77 -15.37 0.41
CA ASP A 30 0.49 -13.93 0.43
C ASP A 30 1.56 -13.13 -0.32
N GLY A 31 2.83 -13.42 -0.08
CA GLY A 31 3.94 -12.82 -0.80
C GLY A 31 3.87 -13.05 -2.32
N CYS A 32 3.62 -14.28 -2.76
CA CYS A 32 3.44 -14.62 -4.17
C CYS A 32 2.24 -13.91 -4.80
N LEU A 33 1.11 -13.80 -4.07
CA LEU A 33 -0.06 -13.07 -4.52
C LEU A 33 0.24 -11.58 -4.75
N CYS A 34 0.95 -10.95 -3.82
CA CYS A 34 1.38 -9.56 -3.94
C CYS A 34 2.35 -9.36 -5.11
N VAL A 35 3.31 -10.26 -5.33
CA VAL A 35 4.18 -10.22 -6.53
C VAL A 35 3.34 -10.30 -7.82
N LEU A 36 2.38 -11.23 -7.87
CA LEU A 36 1.48 -11.35 -9.01
C LEU A 36 0.71 -10.04 -9.26
N PHE A 37 0.16 -9.42 -8.22
CA PHE A 37 -0.51 -8.12 -8.35
C PHE A 37 0.43 -7.00 -8.79
N ALA A 38 1.67 -6.96 -8.29
CA ALA A 38 2.67 -5.99 -8.75
C ALA A 38 2.95 -6.14 -10.26
N LEU A 39 3.18 -7.37 -10.73
CA LEU A 39 3.43 -7.67 -12.14
C LEU A 39 2.21 -7.32 -13.01
N LEU A 40 1.00 -7.73 -12.59
CA LEU A 40 -0.23 -7.39 -13.31
C LEU A 40 -0.43 -5.87 -13.38
N THR A 41 -0.16 -5.15 -12.30
CA THR A 41 -0.28 -3.67 -12.24
C THR A 41 0.73 -3.02 -13.18
N HIS A 42 1.97 -3.48 -13.18
CA HIS A 42 3.03 -2.95 -14.03
C HIS A 42 2.71 -3.15 -15.52
N PHE A 43 2.36 -4.38 -15.92
CA PHE A 43 2.20 -4.70 -17.34
C PHE A 43 0.84 -4.26 -17.91
N ASN A 44 -0.24 -4.36 -17.14
CA ASN A 44 -1.60 -4.15 -17.67
C ASN A 44 -2.25 -2.83 -17.22
N TYR A 45 -1.79 -2.23 -16.12
CA TYR A 45 -2.49 -1.12 -15.47
C TYR A 45 -1.60 0.08 -15.20
N THR A 46 -0.54 0.29 -15.99
CA THR A 46 0.33 1.48 -15.87
C THR A 46 0.29 2.37 -17.12
N ARG A 47 -0.07 1.81 -18.28
CA ARG A 47 -0.02 2.50 -19.58
C ARG A 47 -1.37 2.44 -20.28
N VAL A 48 -1.70 3.50 -20.99
CA VAL A 48 -2.91 3.59 -21.82
C VAL A 48 -2.48 3.64 -23.28
N THR A 49 -3.10 2.83 -24.13
CA THR A 49 -2.87 2.91 -25.58
C THR A 49 -3.93 3.80 -26.21
N VAL A 50 -3.51 4.91 -26.81
CA VAL A 50 -4.36 5.81 -27.59
C VAL A 50 -3.81 5.87 -29.01
N LEU A 51 -4.64 5.52 -30.01
CA LEU A 51 -4.26 5.54 -31.43
C LEU A 51 -2.93 4.78 -31.73
N ASN A 52 -2.78 3.57 -31.18
CA ASN A 52 -1.56 2.73 -31.26
C ASN A 52 -0.30 3.28 -30.56
N TYR A 53 -0.37 4.43 -29.89
CA TYR A 53 0.72 4.93 -29.05
C TYR A 53 0.44 4.62 -27.58
N SER A 54 1.41 4.00 -26.92
CA SER A 54 1.36 3.75 -25.47
C SER A 54 1.77 5.02 -24.72
N VAL A 55 0.81 5.69 -24.08
CA VAL A 55 1.02 6.89 -23.27
C VAL A 55 0.94 6.52 -21.79
N CYS A 56 1.90 7.02 -21.00
CA CYS A 56 1.83 6.98 -19.54
C CYS A 56 1.45 8.37 -19.06
N THR A 57 0.19 8.57 -18.69
CA THR A 57 -0.24 9.84 -18.08
C THR A 57 0.01 9.77 -16.57
N PRO A 58 0.33 10.90 -15.90
CA PRO A 58 0.40 10.95 -14.44
C PRO A 58 -0.89 10.40 -13.79
N ALA A 59 -2.05 10.80 -14.32
CA ALA A 59 -3.35 10.33 -13.82
C ALA A 59 -3.54 8.79 -13.87
N THR A 60 -2.85 8.09 -14.78
CA THR A 60 -2.93 6.62 -14.92
C THR A 60 -1.72 5.87 -14.35
N SER A 61 -0.74 6.57 -13.78
CA SER A 61 0.45 5.95 -13.20
C SER A 61 0.10 5.25 -11.89
N ASN A 62 0.24 3.91 -11.85
CA ASN A 62 0.02 3.10 -10.65
C ASN A 62 1.34 2.72 -9.95
N MET A 63 2.40 3.51 -10.12
CA MET A 63 3.73 3.20 -9.56
C MET A 63 3.72 3.00 -8.03
N GLN A 64 2.93 3.80 -7.30
CA GLN A 64 2.84 3.68 -5.84
C GLN A 64 2.13 2.38 -5.41
N TRP A 65 1.14 1.90 -6.17
CA TRP A 65 0.52 0.59 -5.93
C TRP A 65 1.49 -0.55 -6.22
N ILE A 66 2.34 -0.42 -7.24
CA ILE A 66 3.39 -1.42 -7.53
C ILE A 66 4.36 -1.49 -6.35
N TRP A 67 4.84 -0.35 -5.86
CA TRP A 67 5.72 -0.32 -4.69
C TRP A 67 5.07 -0.92 -3.45
N PHE A 68 3.81 -0.57 -3.18
CA PHE A 68 3.03 -1.18 -2.12
C PHE A 68 3.07 -2.71 -2.22
N PHE A 69 2.64 -3.30 -3.33
CA PHE A 69 2.63 -4.75 -3.50
C PHE A 69 4.03 -5.39 -3.39
N ILE A 70 5.08 -4.75 -3.92
CA ILE A 70 6.46 -5.26 -3.80
C ILE A 70 6.91 -5.30 -2.34
N PHE A 71 6.69 -4.22 -1.59
CA PHE A 71 7.11 -4.14 -0.20
C PHE A 71 6.27 -5.04 0.72
N THR A 72 4.97 -5.16 0.46
CA THR A 72 4.13 -6.14 1.16
C THR A 72 4.59 -7.56 0.89
N ALA A 73 4.91 -7.89 -0.37
CA ALA A 73 5.45 -9.20 -0.72
C ALA A 73 6.78 -9.50 0.00
N LEU A 74 7.69 -8.52 0.02
CA LEU A 74 8.97 -8.65 0.71
C LEU A 74 8.76 -8.85 2.22
N SER A 75 7.85 -8.09 2.84
CA SER A 75 7.55 -8.23 4.26
C SER A 75 6.98 -9.61 4.60
N SER A 76 6.04 -10.09 3.77
CA SER A 76 5.41 -11.40 3.94
C SER A 76 6.43 -12.53 3.79
N ILE A 77 7.23 -12.52 2.72
CA ILE A 77 8.29 -13.54 2.48
C ILE A 77 9.30 -13.55 3.62
N MET A 78 9.75 -12.38 4.08
CA MET A 78 10.71 -12.28 5.19
C MET A 78 10.14 -12.75 6.52
N SER A 79 8.83 -12.54 6.75
CA SER A 79 8.12 -13.06 7.93
C SER A 79 8.03 -14.59 7.90
N GLY A 80 7.70 -15.18 6.73
CA GLY A 80 7.72 -16.63 6.54
C GLY A 80 9.13 -17.23 6.70
N LEU A 81 10.15 -16.58 6.16
CA LEU A 81 11.55 -16.97 6.33
C LEU A 81 11.99 -16.89 7.79
N ASN A 82 11.58 -15.87 8.53
CA ASN A 82 11.89 -15.74 9.95
C ASN A 82 11.27 -16.90 10.77
N LEU A 83 10.02 -17.27 10.49
CA LEU A 83 9.36 -18.40 11.15
C LEU A 83 10.08 -19.72 10.84
N TRP A 84 10.44 -19.94 9.57
CA TRP A 84 11.16 -21.13 9.14
C TRP A 84 12.56 -21.24 9.77
N LEU A 85 13.36 -20.17 9.69
CA LEU A 85 14.75 -20.16 10.16
C LEU A 85 14.88 -20.23 11.68
N ASN A 86 13.97 -19.59 12.43
CA ASN A 86 13.96 -19.69 13.89
C ASN A 86 13.70 -21.13 14.36
N ARG A 87 13.01 -21.95 13.56
CA ARG A 87 12.72 -23.36 13.87
C ARG A 87 13.86 -24.30 13.48
N GLU A 88 14.36 -24.20 12.25
CA GLU A 88 15.38 -25.13 11.71
C GLU A 88 16.75 -24.97 12.39
N LEU A 89 17.17 -23.74 12.69
CA LEU A 89 18.57 -23.49 13.01
C LEU A 89 18.82 -23.16 14.49
N ASN A 90 17.77 -23.03 15.32
CA ASN A 90 17.83 -22.57 16.73
C ASN A 90 18.75 -21.34 16.95
N LYS A 91 19.05 -20.61 15.87
CA LYS A 91 19.92 -19.44 15.83
C LYS A 91 19.01 -18.28 15.48
N LEU A 92 19.06 -17.23 16.31
CA LEU A 92 18.42 -15.96 16.03
C LEU A 92 19.00 -15.37 14.73
N TYR A 93 18.44 -15.72 13.57
CA TYR A 93 18.71 -14.99 12.35
C TYR A 93 17.94 -13.70 12.43
N ARG A 94 18.66 -12.67 12.86
CA ARG A 94 18.05 -11.39 13.15
C ARG A 94 17.77 -10.59 11.85
N TYR A 95 18.43 -10.90 10.73
CA TYR A 95 18.29 -10.16 9.46
C TYR A 95 16.89 -10.21 8.81
N PRO A 96 16.25 -11.39 8.64
CA PRO A 96 14.90 -11.46 8.06
C PRO A 96 13.87 -10.65 8.85
N VAL A 97 14.05 -10.55 10.17
CA VAL A 97 13.18 -9.77 11.06
C VAL A 97 13.26 -8.27 10.72
N ILE A 98 14.46 -7.68 10.65
CA ILE A 98 14.58 -6.26 10.31
C ILE A 98 14.07 -6.00 8.90
N THR A 99 14.48 -6.83 7.93
CA THR A 99 14.06 -6.65 6.54
C THR A 99 12.55 -6.72 6.43
N GLY A 100 11.90 -7.61 7.17
CA GLY A 100 10.44 -7.68 7.29
C GLY A 100 9.81 -6.41 7.86
N TRP A 101 10.38 -5.85 8.94
CA TRP A 101 9.90 -4.59 9.55
C TRP A 101 10.03 -3.40 8.62
N PHE A 102 11.20 -3.20 8.01
CA PHE A 102 11.41 -2.11 7.06
C PHE A 102 10.52 -2.27 5.81
N ALA A 103 10.40 -3.49 5.28
CA ALA A 103 9.51 -3.76 4.17
C ALA A 103 8.05 -3.42 4.53
N ASN A 104 7.59 -3.74 5.75
CA ASN A 104 6.24 -3.34 6.17
C ASN A 104 6.11 -1.81 6.26
N LEU A 105 7.11 -1.14 6.83
CA LEU A 105 7.12 0.32 6.93
C LEU A 105 7.09 1.00 5.54
N PHE A 106 7.85 0.48 4.58
CA PHE A 106 7.81 0.94 3.18
C PHE A 106 6.49 0.60 2.49
N SER A 107 5.86 -0.52 2.81
CA SER A 107 4.52 -0.89 2.35
C SER A 107 3.48 0.14 2.81
N ILE A 108 3.43 0.45 4.11
CA ILE A 108 2.52 1.46 4.69
C ILE A 108 2.76 2.83 4.03
N LEU A 109 4.02 3.25 3.90
CA LEU A 109 4.35 4.53 3.26
C LEU A 109 3.92 4.56 1.78
N SER A 110 4.13 3.48 1.05
CA SER A 110 3.70 3.36 -0.36
C SER A 110 2.18 3.41 -0.48
N LEU A 111 1.45 2.82 0.48
CA LEU A 111 -0.01 2.89 0.54
C LEU A 111 -0.50 4.33 0.82
N VAL A 112 0.13 5.05 1.76
CA VAL A 112 -0.15 6.48 1.99
C VAL A 112 0.00 7.25 0.69
N PHE A 113 1.13 7.09 0.01
CA PHE A 113 1.40 7.81 -1.23
C PHE A 113 0.49 7.36 -2.38
N ALA A 114 0.12 6.09 -2.47
CA ALA A 114 -0.83 5.60 -3.47
C ALA A 114 -2.20 6.26 -3.31
N VAL A 115 -2.75 6.24 -2.08
CA VAL A 115 -4.04 6.85 -1.76
C VAL A 115 -4.00 8.37 -1.95
N LYS A 116 -2.92 9.02 -1.48
CA LYS A 116 -2.74 10.47 -1.63
C LYS A 116 -2.60 10.89 -3.09
N TYR A 117 -1.78 10.18 -3.86
CA TYR A 117 -1.55 10.46 -5.27
C TYR A 117 -2.85 10.33 -6.06
N GLN A 118 -3.58 9.24 -5.83
CA GLN A 118 -4.88 9.04 -6.44
C GLN A 118 -5.87 10.14 -6.05
N TRP A 119 -5.89 10.59 -4.79
CA TRP A 119 -6.72 11.72 -4.38
C TRP A 119 -6.36 13.01 -5.13
N LYS A 120 -5.07 13.39 -5.09
CA LYS A 120 -4.58 14.64 -5.67
C LYS A 120 -4.81 14.72 -7.18
N CYS A 121 -4.44 13.68 -7.93
CA CYS A 121 -4.63 13.68 -9.38
C CYS A 121 -6.11 13.70 -9.79
N ARG A 122 -7.02 13.22 -8.93
CA ARG A 122 -8.47 13.29 -9.16
C ARG A 122 -9.04 14.68 -8.89
N GLU A 123 -8.53 15.35 -7.87
CA GLU A 123 -8.91 16.73 -7.55
C GLU A 123 -8.43 17.70 -8.65
N GLU A 124 -7.19 17.54 -9.11
CA GLU A 124 -6.62 18.35 -10.20
C GLU A 124 -7.34 18.13 -11.53
N ALA A 125 -7.65 16.87 -11.88
CA ALA A 125 -8.42 16.56 -13.10
C ALA A 125 -9.82 17.19 -13.11
N TYR A 126 -10.47 17.30 -11.94
CA TYR A 126 -11.77 17.96 -11.83
C TYR A 126 -11.66 19.48 -11.95
N ASN A 127 -10.67 20.07 -11.28
CA ASN A 127 -10.48 21.51 -11.32
C ASN A 127 -10.13 21.99 -12.73
N ASP A 128 -9.26 21.28 -13.46
CA ASP A 128 -8.93 21.61 -14.85
C ASP A 128 -10.14 21.56 -15.80
N MET A 129 -11.14 20.69 -15.55
CA MET A 129 -12.41 20.68 -16.31
C MET A 129 -13.28 21.91 -16.04
N THR A 130 -13.22 22.48 -14.83
CA THR A 130 -14.00 23.67 -14.47
C THR A 130 -13.36 24.99 -14.90
N THR A 131 -12.03 25.04 -15.05
CA THR A 131 -11.32 26.26 -15.49
C THR A 131 -11.04 26.35 -16.98
N THR A 132 -11.27 25.30 -17.78
CA THR A 132 -11.04 25.33 -19.24
C THR A 132 -12.08 26.12 -20.05
N SER A 133 -12.98 26.89 -19.41
CA SER A 133 -13.83 27.84 -20.11
C SER A 133 -13.16 29.20 -20.38
N VAL A 134 -11.96 29.49 -19.86
CA VAL A 134 -11.29 30.80 -20.04
C VAL A 134 -9.77 30.66 -20.04
N GLU A 135 -9.14 30.30 -21.15
CA GLU A 135 -7.90 30.91 -21.69
C GLU A 135 -7.27 30.06 -22.80
N GLU A 136 -7.05 30.72 -23.94
CA GLU A 136 -6.47 30.20 -25.16
C GLU A 136 -4.96 29.95 -25.05
N THR A 137 -4.50 28.95 -25.83
CA THR A 137 -3.15 28.87 -26.43
C THR A 137 -1.93 28.77 -25.50
N THR A 138 -1.65 27.56 -25.03
CA THR A 138 -0.29 27.02 -25.14
C THR A 138 -0.34 25.55 -25.60
N PRO A 139 0.46 25.15 -26.61
CA PRO A 139 0.56 23.75 -26.97
C PRO A 139 1.31 23.06 -25.83
N ILE A 140 0.59 22.27 -25.05
CA ILE A 140 1.19 21.45 -23.99
C ILE A 140 1.94 20.31 -24.70
N LEU A 141 3.16 20.62 -25.13
CA LEU A 141 4.21 19.63 -25.31
C LEU A 141 4.26 18.86 -24.00
N PHE A 142 3.96 17.55 -24.06
CA PHE A 142 4.16 16.55 -23.00
C PHE A 142 4.50 17.17 -21.64
N GLN A 143 3.53 17.26 -20.75
CA GLN A 143 3.74 17.71 -19.37
C GLN A 143 4.69 16.73 -18.65
N GLN A 144 5.99 16.87 -18.93
CA GLN A 144 7.16 16.34 -18.24
C GLN A 144 7.29 16.97 -16.84
N ASN A 145 6.33 17.79 -16.41
CA ASN A 145 6.23 18.35 -15.06
C ASN A 145 5.90 17.31 -13.97
N GLY A 146 5.95 16.01 -14.25
CA GLY A 146 5.98 14.98 -13.21
C GLY A 146 7.14 15.19 -12.22
N MET A 147 8.26 15.79 -12.65
CA MET A 147 9.37 16.15 -11.75
C MET A 147 9.14 17.42 -10.92
N ASN A 148 8.40 18.41 -11.43
CA ASN A 148 8.18 19.67 -10.71
C ASN A 148 7.17 19.54 -9.56
N VAL A 149 6.26 18.57 -9.62
CA VAL A 149 5.34 18.26 -8.51
C VAL A 149 6.06 17.56 -7.34
N PHE A 150 7.15 16.83 -7.60
CA PHE A 150 8.01 16.23 -6.57
C PHE A 150 8.87 17.27 -5.84
N LEU A 151 9.12 18.43 -6.44
CA LEU A 151 10.02 19.48 -5.92
C LEU A 151 9.38 20.39 -4.85
N ARG A 152 8.07 20.24 -4.57
CA ARG A 152 7.38 20.96 -3.48
C ARG A 152 6.64 19.98 -2.57
N PRO A 153 7.33 19.34 -1.62
CA PRO A 153 6.67 18.47 -0.65
C PRO A 153 5.65 19.28 0.14
N SER A 154 4.43 18.74 0.28
CA SER A 154 3.44 19.35 1.16
C SER A 154 3.84 19.16 2.63
N LYS A 155 3.31 20.00 3.54
CA LYS A 155 3.53 19.83 4.99
C LYS A 155 3.14 18.42 5.47
N ALA A 156 2.11 17.83 4.86
CA ALA A 156 1.70 16.45 5.13
C ALA A 156 2.74 15.43 4.67
N ASP A 157 3.41 15.62 3.52
CA ASP A 157 4.48 14.71 3.07
C ASP A 157 5.66 14.72 4.04
N VAL A 158 6.06 15.90 4.49
CA VAL A 158 7.14 16.05 5.48
C VAL A 158 6.76 15.35 6.79
N PHE A 159 5.50 15.47 7.23
CA PHE A 159 5.01 14.78 8.42
C PHE A 159 5.05 13.24 8.25
N PHE A 160 4.59 12.70 7.13
CA PHE A 160 4.63 11.26 6.86
C PHE A 160 6.04 10.70 6.79
N VAL A 161 6.93 11.39 6.07
CA VAL A 161 8.34 11.02 5.99
C VAL A 161 9.00 11.13 7.36
N GLY A 162 8.65 12.14 8.17
CA GLY A 162 9.13 12.29 9.54
C GLY A 162 8.71 11.11 10.43
N LEU A 163 7.43 10.73 10.42
CA LEU A 163 6.93 9.55 11.15
C LEU A 163 7.60 8.25 10.68
N PHE A 164 7.79 8.10 9.37
CA PHE A 164 8.53 6.98 8.79
C PHE A 164 9.96 6.92 9.32
N LEU A 165 10.72 8.02 9.23
CA LEU A 165 12.12 8.06 9.67
C LEU A 165 12.23 7.82 11.17
N LEU A 166 11.29 8.32 11.96
CA LEU A 166 11.26 8.13 13.39
C LEU A 166 10.98 6.66 13.74
N SER A 167 9.97 6.04 13.12
CA SER A 167 9.70 4.59 13.27
C SER A 167 10.89 3.73 12.85
N ALA A 168 11.51 4.03 11.69
CA ALA A 168 12.73 3.37 11.22
C ALA A 168 13.90 3.52 12.22
N GLY A 169 14.08 4.71 12.78
CA GLY A 169 15.09 4.98 13.81
C GLY A 169 14.86 4.13 15.06
N PHE A 170 13.60 4.00 15.51
CA PHE A 170 13.24 3.13 16.63
C PHE A 170 13.43 1.64 16.33
N PHE A 171 13.21 1.19 15.09
CA PHE A 171 13.57 -0.18 14.68
C PHE A 171 15.08 -0.43 14.69
N ILE A 172 15.88 0.54 14.27
CA ILE A 172 17.34 0.47 14.34
C ILE A 172 17.81 0.49 15.79
N ALA A 173 17.20 1.32 16.65
CA ALA A 173 17.51 1.33 18.08
C ALA A 173 17.17 -0.02 18.73
N ALA A 174 15.97 -0.56 18.47
CA ALA A 174 15.56 -1.89 18.93
C ALA A 174 16.46 -3.03 18.39
N TRP A 175 17.18 -2.78 17.29
CA TRP A 175 18.14 -3.70 16.73
C TRP A 175 19.49 -3.69 17.45
N ILE A 176 20.00 -2.50 17.77
CA ILE A 176 21.35 -2.28 18.30
C ILE A 176 21.39 -2.49 19.83
N GLU A 177 20.33 -2.12 20.54
CA GLU A 177 20.29 -2.11 22.01
C GLU A 177 20.32 -3.51 22.65
N PRO A 178 20.99 -3.66 23.81
CA PRO A 178 20.88 -4.84 24.68
C PRO A 178 19.44 -5.16 25.11
N ILE A 179 19.26 -6.41 25.56
CA ILE A 179 17.96 -7.11 25.69
C ILE A 179 16.95 -6.38 26.61
N GLU A 180 17.42 -5.62 27.61
CA GLU A 180 16.55 -4.98 28.60
C GLU A 180 15.69 -3.84 28.02
N ASP A 181 16.26 -2.97 27.18
CA ASP A 181 15.52 -1.85 26.57
C ASP A 181 14.93 -2.17 25.19
N LYS A 182 15.32 -3.29 24.60
CA LYS A 182 14.86 -3.75 23.28
C LYS A 182 13.33 -3.79 23.14
N ASN A 183 12.62 -4.24 24.18
CA ASN A 183 11.16 -4.31 24.15
C ASN A 183 10.52 -2.92 24.08
N LEU A 184 11.06 -1.94 24.81
CA LEU A 184 10.53 -0.58 24.81
C LEU A 184 10.65 0.05 23.41
N PHE A 185 11.84 0.02 22.82
CA PHE A 185 12.07 0.56 21.48
C PHE A 185 11.22 -0.15 20.41
N TYR A 186 11.05 -1.47 20.53
CA TYR A 186 10.20 -2.26 19.64
C TYR A 186 8.73 -1.82 19.66
N TRP A 187 8.16 -1.63 20.86
CA TRP A 187 6.77 -1.18 21.01
C TRP A 187 6.57 0.28 20.60
N ILE A 188 7.55 1.13 20.85
CA ILE A 188 7.53 2.51 20.36
C ILE A 188 7.54 2.53 18.82
N ALA A 189 8.40 1.73 18.17
CA ALA A 189 8.45 1.63 16.71
C ALA A 189 7.09 1.22 16.12
N HIS A 190 6.46 0.19 16.71
CA HIS A 190 5.13 -0.27 16.31
C HIS A 190 4.06 0.78 16.57
N SER A 191 4.12 1.51 17.68
CA SER A 191 3.17 2.60 17.96
C SER A 191 3.21 3.67 16.85
N PHE A 192 4.39 4.01 16.33
CA PHE A 192 4.51 4.91 15.19
C PHE A 192 3.99 4.31 13.87
N MET A 193 4.15 3.01 13.65
CA MET A 193 3.53 2.33 12.50
C MET A 193 2.01 2.37 12.57
N TRP A 194 1.43 2.06 13.74
CA TRP A 194 -0.01 2.14 13.96
C TRP A 194 -0.53 3.57 13.82
N LEU A 195 0.27 4.58 14.21
CA LEU A 195 -0.06 5.98 13.97
C LEU A 195 -0.08 6.30 12.46
N LEU A 196 0.90 5.83 11.68
CA LEU A 196 0.89 5.95 10.21
C LEU A 196 -0.37 5.31 9.61
N GLN A 197 -0.72 4.10 10.06
CA GLN A 197 -1.92 3.37 9.61
C GLN A 197 -3.21 4.11 9.96
N LEU A 198 -3.29 4.70 11.16
CA LEU A 198 -4.41 5.54 11.57
C LEU A 198 -4.57 6.74 10.63
N VAL A 199 -3.47 7.36 10.19
CA VAL A 199 -3.58 8.47 9.23
C VAL A 199 -4.09 7.99 7.86
N ILE A 200 -3.68 6.81 7.38
CA ILE A 200 -4.26 6.22 6.15
C ILE A 200 -5.78 6.05 6.31
N PHE A 201 -6.21 5.51 7.45
CA PHE A 201 -7.63 5.35 7.75
C PHE A 201 -8.38 6.69 7.74
N LEU A 202 -7.82 7.73 8.37
CA LEU A 202 -8.40 9.07 8.36
C LEU A 202 -8.45 9.66 6.94
N MET A 203 -7.39 9.48 6.13
CA MET A 203 -7.38 9.92 4.74
C MET A 203 -8.51 9.24 3.95
N ILE A 204 -8.68 7.93 4.08
CA ILE A 204 -9.76 7.21 3.39
C ILE A 204 -11.13 7.64 3.89
N LEU A 205 -11.28 7.93 5.19
CA LEU A 205 -12.52 8.46 5.73
C LEU A 205 -12.85 9.83 5.14
N ILE A 206 -11.87 10.73 5.00
CA ILE A 206 -12.03 12.00 4.31
C ILE A 206 -12.48 11.76 2.86
N ILE A 207 -11.78 10.90 2.13
CA ILE A 207 -12.13 10.51 0.74
C ILE A 207 -13.55 9.95 0.65
N HIS A 208 -13.95 9.16 1.65
CA HIS A 208 -15.28 8.56 1.72
C HIS A 208 -16.36 9.65 1.88
N CYS A 209 -16.16 10.55 2.85
CA CYS A 209 -17.07 11.64 3.19
C CYS A 209 -17.15 12.73 2.11
N THR A 210 -16.10 12.96 1.33
CA THR A 210 -16.13 13.89 0.21
C THR A 210 -16.96 13.30 -0.94
N MET A 211 -18.17 13.84 -1.12
CA MET A 211 -19.03 13.57 -2.27
C MET A 211 -18.57 14.42 -3.46
N THR A 212 -17.80 13.83 -4.37
CA THR A 212 -17.55 14.44 -5.68
C THR A 212 -18.40 13.71 -6.74
N ARG A 213 -19.02 14.48 -7.65
CA ARG A 213 -19.90 13.94 -8.71
C ARG A 213 -19.18 12.92 -9.60
N ASP A 214 -17.87 13.08 -9.81
CA ASP A 214 -17.05 12.24 -10.68
C ASP A 214 -16.00 11.39 -9.92
N GLY A 215 -16.21 11.19 -8.62
CA GLY A 215 -15.33 10.41 -7.75
C GLY A 215 -15.49 8.89 -7.86
N PRO A 216 -14.67 8.10 -7.13
CA PRO A 216 -14.89 6.67 -7.01
C PRO A 216 -16.29 6.38 -6.46
N SER A 217 -16.95 5.35 -6.99
CA SER A 217 -18.28 4.95 -6.53
C SER A 217 -18.26 4.63 -5.03
N VAL A 218 -19.40 4.81 -4.35
CA VAL A 218 -19.56 4.47 -2.92
C VAL A 218 -19.12 3.04 -2.65
N PHE A 219 -19.43 2.11 -3.55
CA PHE A 219 -18.98 0.72 -3.46
C PHE A 219 -17.45 0.61 -3.42
N ILE A 220 -16.73 1.27 -4.33
CA ILE A 220 -15.26 1.26 -4.36
C ILE A 220 -14.67 1.91 -3.12
N LYS A 221 -15.29 2.96 -2.60
CA LYS A 221 -14.89 3.59 -1.33
C LYS A 221 -15.07 2.63 -0.14
N CYS A 222 -16.17 1.86 -0.09
CA CYS A 222 -16.38 0.84 0.94
C CYS A 222 -15.37 -0.31 0.84
N VAL A 223 -15.07 -0.77 -0.39
CA VAL A 223 -14.07 -1.82 -0.61
C VAL A 223 -12.68 -1.35 -0.19
N LEU A 224 -12.32 -0.10 -0.51
CA LEU A 224 -11.05 0.49 -0.07
C LEU A 224 -10.95 0.59 1.46
N MET A 225 -12.03 1.02 2.11
CA MET A 225 -12.10 1.09 3.58
C MET A 225 -11.95 -0.30 4.21
N ALA A 226 -12.68 -1.30 3.71
CA ALA A 226 -12.58 -2.68 4.17
C ALA A 226 -11.17 -3.25 3.95
N GLY A 227 -10.56 -2.96 2.79
CA GLY A 227 -9.18 -3.31 2.49
C GLY A 227 -8.20 -2.77 3.53
N VAL A 228 -8.29 -1.49 3.90
CA VAL A 228 -7.40 -0.91 4.93
C VAL A 228 -7.64 -1.47 6.32
N ILE A 229 -8.90 -1.71 6.70
CA ILE A 229 -9.22 -2.34 7.99
C ILE A 229 -8.62 -3.74 8.04
N PHE A 230 -8.82 -4.57 7.01
CA PHE A 230 -8.29 -5.92 6.99
C PHE A 230 -6.76 -5.96 6.85
N ASN A 231 -6.17 -5.02 6.10
CA ASN A 231 -4.72 -4.89 6.00
C ASN A 231 -4.08 -4.47 7.33
N SER A 232 -4.76 -3.68 8.18
CA SER A 232 -4.19 -3.31 9.49
C SER A 232 -3.92 -4.51 10.40
N LEU A 233 -4.55 -5.66 10.12
CA LEU A 233 -4.27 -6.92 10.82
C LEU A 233 -2.85 -7.44 10.53
N SER A 234 -2.25 -7.12 9.36
CA SER A 234 -0.86 -7.48 9.07
C SER A 234 0.15 -6.65 9.87
N ASP A 235 -0.26 -5.51 10.43
CA ASP A 235 0.60 -4.62 11.23
C ASP A 235 0.68 -5.05 12.70
N ILE A 236 -0.10 -6.05 13.09
CA ILE A 236 0.00 -6.65 14.42
C ILE A 236 1.37 -7.39 14.49
N PRO A 237 2.17 -7.10 15.53
CA PRO A 237 3.43 -7.79 15.79
C PRO A 237 3.32 -9.32 15.69
N ALA A 238 4.25 -9.97 14.98
CA ALA A 238 4.24 -11.43 14.82
C ALA A 238 4.26 -12.19 16.16
N ASN A 239 4.93 -11.67 17.19
CA ASN A 239 4.93 -12.25 18.54
C ASN A 239 3.53 -12.21 19.20
N VAL A 240 2.76 -11.15 18.97
CA VAL A 240 1.37 -11.04 19.44
C VAL A 240 0.48 -12.01 18.67
N TRP A 241 0.67 -12.11 17.34
CA TRP A 241 -0.01 -13.10 16.51
C TRP A 241 0.19 -14.51 17.06
N LEU A 242 1.45 -14.92 17.20
CA LEU A 242 1.80 -16.26 17.70
C LEU A 242 1.17 -16.54 19.07
N ASN A 243 1.15 -15.55 19.96
CA ASN A 243 0.53 -15.70 21.28
C ASN A 243 -0.99 -15.71 21.25
N CYS A 244 -1.62 -15.07 20.27
CA CYS A 244 -3.08 -15.11 20.12
C CYS A 244 -3.55 -16.38 19.40
N ILE A 245 -2.74 -16.93 18.50
CA ILE A 245 -3.05 -18.11 17.70
C ILE A 245 -2.72 -19.39 18.45
N LEU A 246 -1.58 -19.42 19.15
CA LEU A 246 -0.97 -20.64 19.67
C LEU A 246 -1.04 -20.73 21.20
N ASN A 247 -1.86 -19.89 21.86
CA ASN A 247 -2.09 -20.03 23.30
C ASN A 247 -2.78 -21.37 23.58
N ARG A 248 -1.96 -22.35 23.97
CA ARG A 248 -2.28 -23.76 24.19
C ARG A 248 -3.34 -24.02 25.26
N ASN A 249 -3.74 -23.00 26.01
CA ASN A 249 -4.72 -23.13 27.09
C ASN A 249 -6.13 -22.87 26.57
N LYS A 250 -6.82 -23.98 26.28
CA LYS A 250 -8.26 -24.20 26.01
C LYS A 250 -8.52 -24.60 24.56
N ASP A 251 -9.08 -25.80 24.40
CA ASP A 251 -9.94 -26.45 23.39
C ASP A 251 -10.48 -25.69 22.14
N ALA A 252 -10.15 -24.43 21.92
CA ALA A 252 -10.36 -23.71 20.69
C ALA A 252 -9.27 -24.11 19.68
N LYS A 253 -9.47 -25.27 19.04
CA LYS A 253 -8.87 -25.59 17.73
C LYS A 253 -8.92 -24.33 16.86
N GLY A 254 -7.88 -23.96 16.12
CA GLY A 254 -7.93 -23.77 14.65
C GLY A 254 -8.30 -22.42 14.00
N PRO A 255 -9.60 -22.03 13.90
CA PRO A 255 -10.11 -21.27 12.77
C PRO A 255 -9.91 -19.76 12.88
N CYS A 256 -9.47 -19.23 14.02
CA CYS A 256 -9.24 -17.79 14.15
C CYS A 256 -8.05 -17.36 13.29
N TYR A 257 -6.95 -18.12 13.28
CA TYR A 257 -5.77 -17.78 12.49
C TYR A 257 -6.05 -17.79 10.99
N ASP A 258 -6.62 -18.89 10.51
CA ASP A 258 -6.99 -19.05 9.10
C ASP A 258 -7.96 -17.95 8.65
N GLY A 259 -8.90 -17.57 9.52
CA GLY A 259 -9.81 -16.47 9.29
C GLY A 259 -9.09 -15.13 9.14
N PHE A 260 -8.15 -14.81 10.02
CA PHE A 260 -7.41 -13.56 9.95
C PHE A 260 -6.46 -13.48 8.74
N VAL A 261 -5.77 -14.57 8.42
CA VAL A 261 -4.95 -14.65 7.20
C VAL A 261 -5.83 -14.52 5.97
N GLY A 262 -7.00 -15.15 5.96
CA GLY A 262 -8.00 -14.99 4.91
C GLY A 262 -8.44 -13.53 4.74
N LEU A 263 -8.61 -12.79 5.83
CA LEU A 263 -8.91 -11.35 5.78
C LEU A 263 -7.76 -10.53 5.19
N ILE A 264 -6.50 -10.82 5.56
CA ILE A 264 -5.32 -10.15 4.99
C ILE A 264 -5.23 -10.42 3.48
N LEU A 265 -5.37 -11.67 3.04
CA LEU A 265 -5.39 -12.02 1.61
C LEU A 265 -6.52 -11.32 0.87
N LEU A 266 -7.72 -11.28 1.46
CA LEU A 266 -8.87 -10.58 0.90
C LEU A 266 -8.61 -9.07 0.79
N SER A 267 -7.83 -8.49 1.69
CA SER A 267 -7.41 -7.10 1.67
C SER A 267 -6.57 -6.77 0.42
N HIS A 268 -5.62 -7.64 0.06
CA HIS A 268 -4.79 -7.48 -1.13
C HIS A 268 -5.62 -7.59 -2.41
N VAL A 269 -6.57 -8.54 -2.46
CA VAL A 269 -7.54 -8.67 -3.56
C VAL A 269 -8.40 -7.40 -3.67
N ALA A 270 -8.86 -6.85 -2.54
CA ALA A 270 -9.64 -5.62 -2.50
C ALA A 270 -8.84 -4.42 -3.03
N PHE A 271 -7.58 -4.24 -2.61
CA PHE A 271 -6.71 -3.19 -3.13
C PHE A 271 -6.47 -3.31 -4.62
N PHE A 272 -6.16 -4.51 -5.11
CA PHE A 272 -5.98 -4.75 -6.54
C PHE A 272 -7.27 -4.46 -7.32
N PHE A 273 -8.44 -4.85 -6.78
CA PHE A 273 -9.74 -4.56 -7.38
C PHE A 273 -10.04 -3.05 -7.44
N VAL A 274 -9.77 -2.30 -6.36
CA VAL A 274 -9.91 -0.84 -6.32
C VAL A 274 -9.00 -0.19 -7.35
N MET A 275 -7.71 -0.55 -7.36
CA MET A 275 -6.72 -0.04 -8.31
C MET A 275 -7.16 -0.31 -9.76
N LYS A 276 -7.55 -1.56 -10.08
CA LYS A 276 -8.01 -1.95 -11.41
C LYS A 276 -9.24 -1.16 -11.86
N THR A 277 -10.22 -1.01 -10.98
CA THR A 277 -11.47 -0.33 -11.30
C THR A 277 -11.24 1.16 -11.53
N GLU A 278 -10.45 1.79 -10.66
CA GLU A 278 -10.10 3.20 -10.80
C GLU A 278 -9.21 3.46 -12.01
N PHE A 279 -8.28 2.56 -12.33
CA PHE A 279 -7.49 2.66 -13.54
C PHE A 279 -8.37 2.64 -14.79
N ARG A 280 -9.37 1.75 -14.87
CA ARG A 280 -10.29 1.70 -16.01
C ARG A 280 -11.07 2.99 -16.17
N ARG A 281 -11.62 3.51 -15.06
CA ARG A 281 -12.34 4.78 -15.05
C ARG A 281 -11.46 5.94 -15.54
N LEU A 282 -10.24 6.04 -15.00
CA LEU A 282 -9.30 7.11 -15.36
C LEU A 282 -8.75 6.96 -16.78
N ARG A 283 -8.56 5.73 -17.27
CA ARG A 283 -8.18 5.44 -18.64
C ARG A 283 -9.21 6.01 -19.61
N ASP A 284 -10.49 5.78 -19.35
CA ASP A 284 -11.55 6.25 -20.24
C ASP A 284 -11.57 7.78 -20.29
N VAL A 285 -11.43 8.45 -19.13
CA VAL A 285 -11.27 9.93 -19.04
C VAL A 285 -10.04 10.42 -19.80
N ALA A 286 -8.90 9.74 -19.67
CA ALA A 286 -7.66 10.11 -20.35
C ALA A 286 -7.77 9.98 -21.87
N ILE A 287 -8.45 8.92 -22.38
CA ILE A 287 -8.70 8.75 -23.81
C ILE A 287 -9.52 9.91 -24.36
N TRP A 288 -10.60 10.29 -23.67
CA TRP A 288 -11.44 11.43 -24.08
C TRP A 288 -10.66 12.73 -24.15
N HIS A 289 -9.83 13.03 -23.14
CA HIS A 289 -9.01 14.25 -23.16
C HIS A 289 -7.96 14.25 -24.29
N VAL A 290 -7.37 13.10 -24.61
CA VAL A 290 -6.41 13.02 -25.72
C VAL A 290 -7.12 13.19 -27.06
N ALA A 291 -8.29 12.58 -27.25
CA ALA A 291 -9.09 12.73 -28.45
C ALA A 291 -9.55 14.19 -28.67
N ASP A 292 -10.15 14.81 -27.65
CA ASP A 292 -10.61 16.21 -27.71
C ASP A 292 -9.46 17.19 -28.03
N ARG A 293 -8.25 16.93 -27.50
CA ARG A 293 -7.08 17.75 -27.85
C ARG A 293 -6.63 17.58 -29.30
N ILE A 294 -6.71 16.38 -29.86
CA ILE A 294 -6.37 16.13 -31.26
C ILE A 294 -7.36 16.87 -32.17
N ASP A 295 -8.66 16.76 -31.89
CA ASP A 295 -9.71 17.45 -32.65
C ASP A 295 -9.54 18.98 -32.60
N ASN A 296 -9.19 19.51 -31.43
CA ASN A 296 -8.92 20.94 -31.26
C ASN A 296 -7.63 21.40 -31.99
N LEU A 297 -6.59 20.56 -32.04
CA LEU A 297 -5.36 20.84 -32.80
C LEU A 297 -5.63 20.87 -34.31
N GLU A 298 -6.36 19.90 -34.85
CA GLU A 298 -6.74 19.85 -36.27
C GLU A 298 -7.62 21.05 -36.65
N THR A 299 -8.56 21.41 -35.78
CA THR A 299 -9.42 22.59 -35.97
C THR A 299 -8.61 23.88 -36.02
N ASN A 300 -7.62 24.04 -35.14
CA ASN A 300 -6.76 25.24 -35.13
C ASN A 300 -5.80 25.29 -36.33
N GLN A 301 -5.27 24.16 -36.78
CA GLN A 301 -4.45 24.10 -38.00
C GLN A 301 -5.27 24.45 -39.26
N SER A 302 -6.51 23.98 -39.37
CA SER A 302 -7.38 24.32 -40.51
C SER A 302 -7.76 25.80 -40.55
N LYS A 303 -7.90 26.46 -39.39
CA LYS A 303 -8.12 27.91 -39.29
C LYS A 303 -6.88 28.72 -39.70
N LEU A 304 -5.69 28.24 -39.36
CA LEU A 304 -4.43 28.87 -39.75
C LEU A 304 -4.13 28.74 -41.25
N GLN A 305 -4.51 27.63 -41.89
CA GLN A 305 -4.35 27.44 -43.34
C GLN A 305 -5.36 28.25 -44.19
N LYS A 306 -6.45 28.73 -43.60
CA LYS A 306 -7.46 29.56 -44.28
C LYS A 306 -7.19 31.08 -44.18
N ARG A 307 -6.14 31.49 -43.46
CA ARG A 307 -5.66 32.88 -43.41
C ARG A 307 -4.46 33.04 -44.32
#